data_AF-A0A929YK56-F1
#
_entry.id   AF-A0A929YK56-F1
#
_cell.length_a   1.000
_cell.length_b   1.000
_cell.length_c   1.000
_cell.angle_alpha   90.00
_cell.angle_beta   90.00
_cell.angle_gamma   90.00
#
_symmetry.space_group_name_H-M   'P 1'
#
loop_
_entity.id
_entity.type
_entity.pdbx_description
1 polymer ?
#
loop_
_entity_poly.entity_id
_entity_poly.type
_entity_poly.pdbx_seq_one_letter_code
_entity_poly.pdbx_strand_id
1 'polypeptide(L)'
;QQPLGATAMAATGADLGAASEPDTSFPVDYLNEIAPKPQPVQMNRFAVFGLIGGVLLLAFSAVMMMVNSQPNYTKQAQSTLARIETLQAATKEQQSRLTENELSSMNTTLTTSLGSMGAELKSSLKDAKIKTELVGDTKKTEKAYSDKLSKTLEDAYLTGALDRVYAREMSYQLSILKSYLQKLKTASGNRKAIADYVATNSKTLDAATKSFSNFTSTK
;
A
#
# COMPACT_ATOMS: atom_id res chain seq x y z
N GLN A 1 63.67 19.11 35.69
CA GLN A 1 62.44 19.82 36.07
C GLN A 1 62.37 21.04 35.17
N GLN A 2 61.22 21.24 34.51
CA GLN A 2 60.87 22.18 33.41
C GLN A 2 61.81 23.37 33.13
N PRO A 3 61.99 23.80 31.87
CA PRO A 3 60.89 24.53 31.19
C PRO A 3 60.80 24.50 29.65
N LEU A 4 59.63 24.98 29.16
CA LEU A 4 59.36 25.94 28.06
C LEU A 4 60.25 25.83 26.79
N GLY A 5 59.76 25.68 25.56
CA GLY A 5 58.66 26.41 24.92
C GLY A 5 59.22 27.32 23.82
N ALA A 6 58.78 27.08 22.57
CA ALA A 6 58.90 27.90 21.35
C ALA A 6 60.27 27.99 20.64
N THR A 7 60.42 28.21 19.32
CA THR A 7 59.68 28.03 18.05
C THR A 7 60.61 28.65 16.99
N ALA A 8 60.75 28.03 15.81
CA ALA A 8 61.24 28.61 14.53
C ALA A 8 62.73 29.06 14.48
N MET A 9 63.47 29.08 13.37
CA MET A 9 63.26 28.85 11.93
C MET A 9 64.68 28.68 11.34
N ALA A 10 64.92 27.66 10.51
CA ALA A 10 65.01 27.71 9.04
C ALA A 10 66.35 28.20 8.44
N ALA A 11 66.95 27.33 7.62
CA ALA A 11 67.44 27.55 6.24
C ALA A 11 68.77 26.80 5.99
N THR A 12 68.80 25.63 5.34
CA THR A 12 68.73 25.31 3.89
C THR A 12 70.11 25.30 3.20
N GLY A 13 70.41 24.20 2.50
CA GLY A 13 71.44 24.08 1.45
C GLY A 13 72.29 22.81 1.59
N ALA A 14 71.82 21.63 1.17
CA ALA A 14 71.88 21.05 -0.19
C ALA A 14 73.23 20.38 -0.53
N ASP A 15 73.24 19.04 -0.63
CA ASP A 15 74.10 18.28 -1.54
C ASP A 15 73.47 16.92 -1.88
N LEU A 16 73.82 16.43 -3.07
CA LEU A 16 73.14 15.48 -3.95
C LEU A 16 73.43 14.00 -3.62
N GLY A 17 72.48 13.11 -3.91
CA GLY A 17 72.74 11.67 -3.85
C GLY A 17 71.54 10.78 -4.18
N ALA A 18 71.46 10.37 -5.44
CA ALA A 18 70.80 9.22 -6.07
C ALA A 18 69.73 8.35 -5.36
N ALA A 19 68.80 7.92 -6.23
CA ALA A 19 67.98 6.69 -6.22
C ALA A 19 66.60 6.74 -5.53
N SER A 20 65.57 6.79 -6.38
CA SER A 20 64.56 5.72 -6.57
C SER A 20 63.39 6.31 -7.36
N GLU A 21 63.23 5.88 -8.62
CA GLU A 21 62.04 6.18 -9.41
C GLU A 21 60.81 5.56 -8.72
N PRO A 22 59.76 6.33 -8.39
CA PRO A 22 58.54 5.74 -7.88
C PRO A 22 57.70 5.22 -9.05
N ASP A 23 57.39 3.92 -9.00
CA ASP A 23 56.33 3.27 -9.76
C ASP A 23 55.05 4.14 -9.70
N THR A 24 54.76 4.87 -10.77
CA THR A 24 53.44 5.48 -10.95
C THR A 24 52.47 4.43 -11.44
N SER A 25 52.16 3.47 -10.56
CA SER A 25 50.93 2.69 -10.64
C SER A 25 49.83 3.51 -9.99
N PHE A 26 49.12 4.30 -10.80
CA PHE A 26 47.91 4.96 -10.35
C PHE A 26 46.87 3.88 -10.04
N PRO A 27 46.36 3.76 -8.80
CA PRO A 27 45.29 2.83 -8.53
C PRO A 27 44.09 3.27 -9.38
N VAL A 28 43.63 2.33 -10.21
CA VAL A 28 42.48 2.44 -11.11
C VAL A 28 41.14 2.70 -10.37
N ASP A 29 41.21 2.96 -9.07
CA ASP A 29 40.08 3.06 -8.15
C ASP A 29 39.44 4.45 -8.10
N TYR A 30 40.15 5.51 -8.52
CA TYR A 30 39.56 6.86 -8.55
C TYR A 30 38.44 7.00 -9.58
N LEU A 31 38.40 6.14 -10.61
CA LEU A 31 37.34 6.15 -11.62
C LEU A 31 36.08 5.38 -11.19
N ASN A 32 36.16 4.56 -10.14
CA ASN A 32 35.03 3.78 -9.66
C ASN A 32 34.30 4.43 -8.47
N GLU A 33 34.81 5.56 -7.97
CA GLU A 33 34.29 6.20 -6.75
C GLU A 33 33.29 7.34 -6.99
N ILE A 34 32.88 7.60 -8.24
CA ILE A 34 31.86 8.63 -8.55
C ILE A 34 30.63 8.06 -9.27
N ALA A 35 30.38 6.77 -9.15
CA ALA A 35 29.02 6.27 -9.33
C ALA A 35 28.30 6.37 -7.99
N PRO A 36 27.18 7.10 -7.87
CA PRO A 36 26.33 6.99 -6.70
C PRO A 36 26.06 5.50 -6.50
N LYS A 37 26.53 4.93 -5.38
CA LYS A 37 26.16 3.57 -5.00
C LYS A 37 24.63 3.53 -5.10
N PRO A 38 24.02 2.64 -5.90
CA PRO A 38 22.57 2.55 -5.94
C PRO A 38 22.17 2.24 -4.51
N GLN A 39 21.62 3.25 -3.82
CA GLN A 39 20.97 3.00 -2.56
C GLN A 39 19.96 1.92 -2.89
N PRO A 40 19.97 0.76 -2.20
CA PRO A 40 18.90 -0.19 -2.39
C PRO A 40 17.65 0.63 -2.12
N VAL A 41 16.86 0.88 -3.17
CA VAL A 41 15.57 1.52 -3.02
C VAL A 41 14.86 0.50 -2.16
N GLN A 42 14.84 0.72 -0.84
CA GLN A 42 13.97 0.02 0.09
C GLN A 42 12.60 0.52 -0.31
N MET A 43 12.13 0.00 -1.44
CA MET A 43 10.83 0.27 -2.00
C MET A 43 9.93 -0.18 -0.88
N ASN A 44 9.41 0.81 -0.16
CA ASN A 44 8.58 0.53 0.99
C ASN A 44 7.42 -0.26 0.40
N ARG A 45 7.40 -1.57 0.64
CA ARG A 45 6.41 -2.51 0.09
C ARG A 45 4.99 -1.98 0.32
N PHE A 46 4.84 -1.17 1.37
CA PHE A 46 3.67 -0.40 1.75
C PHE A 46 3.37 0.83 0.86
N ALA A 47 4.37 1.62 0.44
CA ALA A 47 4.18 2.75 -0.47
C ALA A 47 3.69 2.33 -1.86
N VAL A 48 4.06 1.13 -2.31
CA VAL A 48 3.68 0.61 -3.63
C VAL A 48 2.16 0.43 -3.74
N PHE A 49 1.44 0.05 -2.68
CA PHE A 49 -0.02 -0.15 -2.72
C PHE A 49 -0.84 1.15 -2.66
N GLY A 50 -0.27 2.20 -2.06
CA GLY A 50 -0.89 3.53 -2.03
C GLY A 50 -0.77 4.27 -3.36
N LEU A 51 0.33 4.06 -4.10
CA LEU A 51 0.61 4.76 -5.37
C LEU A 51 -0.19 4.18 -6.55
N ILE A 52 -0.56 2.90 -6.51
CA ILE A 52 -1.24 2.21 -7.62
C ILE A 52 -2.67 2.76 -7.84
N GLY A 53 -3.31 3.40 -6.86
CA GLY A 53 -4.72 3.84 -6.96
C GLY A 53 -5.00 5.20 -7.63
N GLY A 54 -4.01 5.91 -8.16
CA GLY A 54 -4.18 7.33 -8.56
C GLY A 54 -4.39 7.61 -10.06
N VAL A 55 -5.50 8.29 -10.37
CA VAL A 55 -5.85 9.03 -11.61
C VAL A 55 -6.39 8.23 -12.81
N LEU A 56 -7.59 7.63 -12.65
CA LEU A 56 -8.49 7.32 -13.78
C LEU A 56 -9.92 7.91 -13.61
N LEU A 57 -10.13 8.72 -12.57
CA LEU A 57 -11.45 9.10 -12.07
C LEU A 57 -12.36 9.76 -13.12
N LEU A 58 -11.84 10.68 -13.94
CA LEU A 58 -12.65 11.37 -14.95
C LEU A 58 -13.15 10.42 -16.05
N ALA A 59 -12.26 9.60 -16.61
CA ALA A 59 -12.62 8.63 -17.65
C ALA A 59 -13.55 7.53 -17.09
N PHE A 60 -13.29 7.07 -15.86
CA PHE A 60 -14.12 6.10 -15.16
C PHE A 60 -15.52 6.64 -14.87
N SER A 61 -15.64 7.89 -14.42
CA SER A 61 -16.92 8.55 -14.11
C SER A 61 -17.78 8.79 -15.38
N ALA A 62 -17.17 9.24 -16.48
CA ALA A 62 -17.89 9.43 -17.75
C ALA A 62 -18.50 8.11 -18.27
N VAL A 63 -17.73 7.01 -18.18
CA VAL A 63 -18.21 5.67 -18.57
C VAL A 63 -19.28 5.14 -17.61
N MET A 64 -19.21 5.50 -16.33
CA MET A 64 -20.21 5.18 -15.31
C MET A 64 -21.59 5.79 -15.62
N MET A 65 -21.67 7.00 -16.17
CA MET A 65 -22.96 7.57 -16.60
C MET A 65 -23.68 6.70 -17.64
N MET A 66 -22.93 6.03 -18.52
CA MET A 66 -23.49 5.18 -19.59
C MET A 66 -24.03 3.83 -19.08
N VAL A 67 -23.62 3.37 -17.89
CA VAL A 67 -24.04 2.07 -17.30
C VAL A 67 -25.22 2.17 -16.34
N ASN A 68 -25.65 3.38 -15.98
CA ASN A 68 -26.72 3.61 -15.00
C ASN A 68 -28.03 2.87 -15.33
N SER A 69 -28.32 2.62 -16.61
CA SER A 69 -29.55 1.92 -17.04
C SER A 69 -29.50 0.39 -16.86
N GLN A 70 -28.44 -0.19 -16.28
CA GLN A 70 -28.30 -1.63 -16.09
C GLN A 70 -28.51 -2.01 -14.60
N PRO A 71 -29.65 -2.62 -14.23
CA PRO A 71 -29.96 -2.95 -12.83
C PRO A 71 -28.92 -3.86 -12.16
N ASN A 72 -28.33 -4.78 -12.92
CA ASN A 72 -27.28 -5.67 -12.40
C ASN A 72 -26.03 -4.86 -12.05
N TYR A 73 -25.62 -3.93 -12.92
CA TYR A 73 -24.47 -3.08 -12.68
C TYR A 73 -24.62 -2.24 -11.42
N THR A 74 -25.73 -1.51 -11.30
CA THR A 74 -26.01 -0.65 -10.14
C THR A 74 -25.93 -1.43 -8.84
N LYS A 75 -26.54 -2.61 -8.77
CA LYS A 75 -26.47 -3.48 -7.59
C LYS A 75 -25.04 -3.94 -7.28
N GLN A 76 -24.27 -4.35 -8.30
CA GLN A 76 -22.88 -4.79 -8.09
C GLN A 76 -21.99 -3.64 -7.63
N ALA A 77 -22.16 -2.44 -8.18
CA ALA A 77 -21.36 -1.29 -7.82
C ALA A 77 -21.67 -0.78 -6.41
N GLN A 78 -22.95 -0.73 -6.02
CA GLN A 78 -23.37 -0.44 -4.64
C GLN A 78 -22.83 -1.47 -3.65
N SER A 79 -22.94 -2.77 -3.97
CA SER A 79 -22.44 -3.86 -3.12
C SER A 79 -20.91 -3.80 -2.96
N THR A 80 -20.22 -3.48 -4.04
CA THR A 80 -18.75 -3.33 -4.06
C THR A 80 -18.33 -2.13 -3.22
N LEU A 81 -18.98 -0.97 -3.39
CA LEU A 81 -18.70 0.22 -2.59
C LEU A 81 -18.91 -0.06 -1.10
N ALA A 82 -20.05 -0.64 -0.74
CA ALA A 82 -20.36 -0.95 0.65
C ALA A 82 -19.32 -1.91 1.26
N ARG A 83 -18.90 -2.95 0.52
CA ARG A 83 -17.85 -3.86 0.98
C ARG A 83 -16.50 -3.15 1.21
N ILE A 84 -16.14 -2.20 0.34
CA ILE A 84 -14.93 -1.38 0.51
C ILE A 84 -15.05 -0.51 1.77
N GLU A 85 -16.17 0.19 1.94
CA GLU A 85 -16.41 1.08 3.09
C GLU A 85 -16.45 0.30 4.41
N THR A 86 -17.09 -0.88 4.45
CA THR A 86 -17.11 -1.76 5.63
C THR A 86 -15.71 -2.23 6.00
N LEU A 87 -14.91 -2.68 5.02
CA LEU A 87 -13.54 -3.10 5.28
C LEU A 87 -12.67 -1.94 5.74
N GLN A 88 -12.81 -0.75 5.13
CA GLN A 88 -12.10 0.44 5.56
C GLN A 88 -12.48 0.86 6.99
N ALA A 89 -13.74 0.70 7.38
CA ALA A 89 -14.18 0.98 8.74
C ALA A 89 -13.54 -0.01 9.72
N ALA A 90 -13.55 -1.31 9.40
CA ALA A 90 -12.91 -2.34 10.21
C ALA A 90 -11.39 -2.09 10.35
N THR A 91 -10.70 -1.69 9.28
CA THR A 91 -9.27 -1.38 9.37
C THR A 91 -8.99 -0.18 10.27
N LYS A 92 -9.82 0.88 10.20
CA LYS A 92 -9.71 2.04 11.10
C LYS A 92 -9.96 1.66 12.56
N GLU A 93 -10.99 0.87 12.81
CA GLU A 93 -11.38 0.43 14.16
C GLU A 93 -10.27 -0.38 14.83
N GLN A 94 -9.64 -1.30 14.10
CA GLN A 94 -8.61 -2.16 14.66
C GLN A 94 -7.24 -1.49 14.75
N GLN A 95 -6.99 -0.37 14.06
CA GLN A 95 -5.66 0.25 13.95
C GLN A 95 -4.96 0.46 15.30
N SER A 96 -5.68 0.96 16.31
CA SER A 96 -5.11 1.22 17.65
C SER A 96 -4.97 -0.02 18.52
N ARG A 97 -5.52 -1.16 18.10
CA ARG A 97 -5.54 -2.42 18.84
C ARG A 97 -4.45 -3.38 18.35
N LEU A 98 -3.91 -3.16 17.15
CA LEU A 98 -2.81 -3.93 16.60
C LEU A 98 -1.51 -3.62 17.35
N THR A 99 -0.81 -4.66 17.78
CA THR A 99 0.38 -4.51 18.65
C THR A 99 1.70 -4.63 17.88
N GLU A 100 1.68 -5.35 16.76
CA GLU A 100 2.84 -5.56 15.91
C GLU A 100 3.02 -4.42 14.91
N ASN A 101 4.19 -3.76 14.94
CA ASN A 101 4.48 -2.58 14.11
C ASN A 101 4.34 -2.85 12.61
N GLU A 102 4.79 -4.04 12.15
CA GLU A 102 4.64 -4.44 10.74
C GLU A 102 3.16 -4.53 10.35
N LEU A 103 2.34 -5.16 11.20
CA LEU A 103 0.90 -5.31 10.95
C LEU A 103 0.16 -3.98 11.00
N SER A 104 0.52 -3.10 11.94
CA SER A 104 -0.03 -1.74 12.05
C SER A 104 0.29 -0.89 10.81
N SER A 105 1.51 -1.00 10.28
CA SER A 105 1.92 -0.33 9.03
C SER A 105 1.16 -0.89 7.81
N MET A 106 1.04 -2.21 7.71
CA MET A 106 0.23 -2.89 6.70
C MET A 106 -1.23 -2.39 6.74
N ASN A 107 -1.79 -2.27 7.94
CA ASN A 107 -3.15 -1.83 8.13
C ASN A 107 -3.39 -0.35 7.77
N THR A 108 -2.45 0.53 8.10
CA THR A 108 -2.49 1.95 7.68
C THR A 108 -2.51 2.06 6.16
N THR A 109 -1.64 1.28 5.51
CA THR A 109 -1.57 1.21 4.05
C THR A 109 -2.88 0.72 3.45
N LEU A 110 -3.40 -0.39 3.98
CA LEU A 110 -4.67 -0.96 3.54
C LEU A 110 -5.83 0.03 3.72
N THR A 111 -5.91 0.70 4.87
CA THR A 111 -6.91 1.74 5.16
C THR A 111 -6.89 2.85 4.12
N THR A 112 -5.69 3.27 3.71
CA THR A 112 -5.50 4.29 2.68
C THR A 112 -5.93 3.80 1.31
N SER A 113 -5.48 2.61 0.89
CA SER A 113 -5.87 2.02 -0.40
C SER A 113 -7.38 1.82 -0.51
N LEU A 114 -8.03 1.25 0.52
CA LEU A 114 -9.49 1.09 0.56
C LEU A 114 -10.21 2.44 0.53
N GLY A 115 -9.68 3.45 1.21
CA GLY A 115 -10.21 4.81 1.18
C GLY A 115 -10.20 5.41 -0.22
N SER A 116 -9.07 5.30 -0.94
CA SER A 116 -8.95 5.77 -2.33
C SER A 116 -9.89 5.02 -3.27
N MET A 117 -9.93 3.69 -3.17
CA MET A 117 -10.85 2.83 -3.94
C MET A 117 -12.32 3.24 -3.74
N GLY A 118 -12.71 3.39 -2.47
CA GLY A 118 -14.07 3.78 -2.09
C GLY A 118 -14.42 5.17 -2.61
N ALA A 119 -13.52 6.14 -2.47
CA ALA A 119 -13.72 7.50 -2.94
C ALA A 119 -13.89 7.58 -4.47
N GLU A 120 -13.05 6.88 -5.23
CA GLU A 120 -13.14 6.85 -6.69
C GLU A 120 -14.45 6.21 -7.18
N LEU A 121 -14.82 5.05 -6.63
CA LEU A 121 -16.07 4.40 -6.97
C LEU A 121 -17.29 5.25 -6.56
N LYS A 122 -17.26 5.83 -5.35
CA LYS A 122 -18.34 6.68 -4.85
C LYS A 122 -18.54 7.93 -5.69
N SER A 123 -17.45 8.60 -6.09
CA SER A 123 -17.50 9.75 -6.99
C SER A 123 -18.15 9.36 -8.31
N SER A 124 -17.71 8.25 -8.89
CA SER A 124 -18.21 7.78 -10.18
C SER A 124 -19.68 7.40 -10.14
N LEU A 125 -20.15 6.78 -9.04
CA LEU A 125 -21.57 6.49 -8.83
C LEU A 125 -22.41 7.75 -8.70
N LYS A 126 -21.91 8.75 -7.95
CA LYS A 126 -22.58 10.05 -7.80
C LYS A 126 -22.73 10.75 -9.15
N ASP A 127 -21.66 10.76 -9.96
CA ASP A 127 -21.65 11.33 -11.29
C ASP A 127 -22.64 10.60 -12.21
N ALA A 128 -22.73 9.28 -12.10
CA ALA A 128 -23.72 8.46 -12.78
C ALA A 128 -25.16 8.60 -12.25
N LYS A 129 -25.40 9.43 -11.23
CA LYS A 129 -26.69 9.57 -10.53
C LYS A 129 -27.20 8.26 -9.92
N ILE A 130 -26.29 7.34 -9.61
CA ILE A 130 -26.58 6.10 -8.90
C ILE A 130 -26.53 6.39 -7.39
N LYS A 131 -27.60 6.00 -6.67
CA LYS A 131 -27.59 6.06 -5.19
C LYS A 131 -26.53 5.12 -4.64
N THR A 132 -25.80 5.54 -3.62
CA THR A 132 -24.76 4.70 -2.98
C THR A 132 -25.32 3.76 -1.91
N GLU A 133 -26.58 3.96 -1.52
CA GLU A 133 -27.22 3.22 -0.44
C GLU A 133 -27.55 1.78 -0.85
N LEU A 134 -27.26 0.84 0.03
CA LEU A 134 -27.77 -0.53 -0.08
C LEU A 134 -29.26 -0.57 0.30
N VAL A 135 -30.02 -1.40 -0.42
CA VAL A 135 -31.44 -1.65 -0.18
C VAL A 135 -31.74 -3.14 -0.04
N GLY A 136 -32.85 -3.46 0.61
CA GLY A 136 -33.37 -4.82 0.72
C GLY A 136 -32.37 -5.81 1.33
N ASP A 137 -32.28 -7.00 0.73
CA ASP A 137 -31.46 -8.09 1.25
C ASP A 137 -29.96 -7.81 1.19
N THR A 138 -29.50 -7.04 0.20
CA THR A 138 -28.08 -6.67 0.11
C THR A 138 -27.62 -5.88 1.34
N LYS A 139 -28.45 -4.97 1.85
CA LYS A 139 -28.17 -4.23 3.09
C LYS A 139 -28.07 -5.17 4.30
N LYS A 140 -28.98 -6.15 4.39
CA LYS A 140 -28.97 -7.14 5.47
C LYS A 140 -27.74 -8.03 5.41
N THR A 141 -27.38 -8.52 4.22
CA THR A 141 -26.19 -9.34 4.00
C THR A 141 -24.91 -8.59 4.37
N GLU A 142 -24.78 -7.32 3.96
CA GLU A 142 -23.61 -6.51 4.29
C GLU A 142 -23.54 -6.21 5.80
N LYS A 143 -24.68 -5.92 6.44
CA LYS A 143 -24.73 -5.75 7.90
C LYS A 143 -24.31 -7.01 8.63
N ALA A 144 -24.88 -8.17 8.28
CA ALA A 144 -24.53 -9.44 8.89
C ALA A 144 -23.04 -9.78 8.70
N TYR A 145 -22.49 -9.43 7.56
CA TYR A 145 -21.06 -9.52 7.31
C TYR A 145 -20.25 -8.62 8.25
N SER A 146 -20.58 -7.33 8.34
CA SER A 146 -19.91 -6.38 9.22
C SER A 146 -19.95 -6.85 10.68
N ASP A 147 -21.13 -7.26 11.15
CA ASP A 147 -21.32 -7.73 12.53
C ASP A 147 -20.47 -8.98 12.81
N LYS A 148 -20.39 -9.92 11.84
CA LYS A 148 -19.55 -11.13 11.96
C LYS A 148 -18.05 -10.78 11.99
N LEU A 149 -17.61 -9.87 11.13
CA LEU A 149 -16.22 -9.46 11.07
C LEU A 149 -15.81 -8.78 12.38
N SER A 150 -16.58 -7.77 12.82
CA SER A 150 -16.33 -7.07 14.09
C SER A 150 -16.31 -8.04 15.26
N LYS A 151 -17.26 -8.98 15.34
CA LYS A 151 -17.27 -10.01 16.39
C LYS A 151 -16.01 -10.89 16.35
N THR A 152 -15.61 -11.35 15.17
CA THR A 152 -14.42 -12.21 15.02
C THR A 152 -13.15 -11.50 15.51
N LEU A 153 -13.03 -10.20 15.22
CA LEU A 153 -11.88 -9.40 15.61
C LEU A 153 -11.93 -9.04 17.10
N GLU A 154 -13.10 -8.73 17.64
CA GLU A 154 -13.31 -8.51 19.07
C GLU A 154 -12.97 -9.77 19.89
N ASP A 155 -13.49 -10.94 19.50
CA ASP A 155 -13.20 -12.21 20.18
C ASP A 155 -11.69 -12.50 20.14
N ALA A 156 -11.01 -12.19 19.04
CA ALA A 156 -9.56 -12.34 18.92
C ALA A 156 -8.79 -11.35 19.82
N TYR A 157 -9.29 -10.13 19.98
CA TYR A 157 -8.74 -9.14 20.89
C TYR A 157 -8.86 -9.60 22.35
N LEU A 158 -10.05 -10.05 22.77
CA LEU A 158 -10.31 -10.54 24.11
C LEU A 158 -9.49 -11.80 24.47
N THR A 159 -9.08 -12.57 23.47
CA THR A 159 -8.28 -13.80 23.64
C THR A 159 -6.78 -13.59 23.43
N GLY A 160 -6.33 -12.35 23.18
CA GLY A 160 -4.91 -12.04 22.95
C GLY A 160 -4.35 -12.55 21.62
N ALA A 161 -5.22 -12.94 20.68
CA ALA A 161 -4.84 -13.49 19.37
C ALA A 161 -5.10 -12.52 18.21
N LEU A 162 -5.39 -11.24 18.50
CA LEU A 162 -5.84 -10.25 17.52
C LEU A 162 -4.93 -10.18 16.30
N ASP A 163 -3.64 -9.93 16.48
CA ASP A 163 -2.74 -9.65 15.35
C ASP A 163 -2.71 -10.80 14.33
N ARG A 164 -2.60 -12.04 14.82
CA ARG A 164 -2.65 -13.25 13.98
C ARG A 164 -4.02 -13.43 13.31
N VAL A 165 -5.10 -13.29 14.06
CA VAL A 165 -6.47 -13.49 13.51
C VAL A 165 -6.81 -12.39 12.51
N TYR A 166 -6.46 -11.15 12.81
CA TYR A 166 -6.63 -9.98 11.97
C TYR A 166 -5.93 -10.16 10.63
N ALA A 167 -4.65 -10.55 10.64
CA ALA A 167 -3.91 -10.75 9.40
C ALA A 167 -4.54 -11.83 8.51
N ARG A 168 -4.89 -12.98 9.10
CA ARG A 168 -5.57 -14.07 8.39
C ARG A 168 -6.92 -13.62 7.83
N GLU A 169 -7.72 -12.94 8.64
CA GLU A 169 -9.06 -12.49 8.28
C GLU A 169 -8.98 -11.44 7.17
N MET A 170 -8.12 -10.43 7.30
CA MET A 170 -7.93 -9.43 6.25
C MET A 170 -7.46 -10.05 4.94
N SER A 171 -6.50 -10.98 4.96
CA SER A 171 -6.10 -11.69 3.73
C SER A 171 -7.29 -12.37 3.04
N TYR A 172 -8.11 -13.09 3.81
CA TYR A 172 -9.31 -13.73 3.29
C TYR A 172 -10.33 -12.71 2.74
N GLN A 173 -10.62 -11.65 3.48
CA GLN A 173 -11.62 -10.66 3.08
C GLN A 173 -11.19 -9.86 1.84
N LEU A 174 -9.89 -9.61 1.66
CA LEU A 174 -9.37 -8.95 0.46
C LEU A 174 -9.53 -9.83 -0.79
N SER A 175 -9.39 -11.16 -0.65
CA SER A 175 -9.67 -12.10 -1.75
C SER A 175 -11.16 -12.07 -2.17
N ILE A 176 -12.06 -11.92 -1.19
CA ILE A 176 -13.49 -11.73 -1.44
C ILE A 176 -13.72 -10.39 -2.12
N LEU A 177 -13.14 -9.30 -1.62
CA LEU A 177 -13.29 -7.98 -2.23
C LEU A 177 -12.80 -7.96 -3.68
N LYS A 178 -11.70 -8.66 -4.01
CA LYS A 178 -11.27 -8.86 -5.40
C LYS A 178 -12.37 -9.52 -6.23
N SER A 179 -13.06 -10.51 -5.69
CA SER A 179 -14.20 -11.15 -6.37
C SER A 179 -15.37 -10.18 -6.60
N TYR A 180 -15.61 -9.23 -5.68
CA TYR A 180 -16.58 -8.15 -5.90
C TYR A 180 -16.14 -7.25 -7.07
N LEU A 181 -14.86 -6.87 -7.14
CA LEU A 181 -14.33 -6.10 -8.27
C LEU A 181 -14.50 -6.85 -9.61
N GLN A 182 -14.27 -8.16 -9.63
CA GLN A 182 -14.50 -8.95 -10.85
C GLN A 182 -15.97 -9.01 -11.26
N LYS A 183 -16.89 -9.19 -10.29
CA LYS A 183 -18.34 -9.11 -10.56
C LYS A 183 -18.76 -7.74 -11.08
N LEU A 184 -18.19 -6.67 -10.54
CA LEU A 184 -18.37 -5.31 -11.05
C LEU A 184 -17.93 -5.19 -12.51
N LYS A 185 -16.73 -5.70 -12.85
CA LYS A 185 -16.23 -5.73 -14.23
C LYS A 185 -17.20 -6.48 -15.14
N THR A 186 -17.63 -7.69 -14.77
CA THR A 186 -18.56 -8.49 -15.58
C THR A 186 -19.89 -7.75 -15.80
N ALA A 187 -20.47 -7.17 -14.74
CA ALA A 187 -21.71 -6.40 -14.85
C ALA A 187 -21.56 -5.13 -15.69
N SER A 188 -20.33 -4.62 -15.83
CA SER A 188 -20.00 -3.45 -16.63
C SER A 188 -19.76 -3.71 -18.12
N GLY A 189 -19.80 -4.97 -18.58
CA GLY A 189 -19.50 -5.33 -19.97
C GLY A 189 -18.08 -4.92 -20.41
N ASN A 190 -17.93 -4.50 -21.66
CA ASN A 190 -16.62 -4.26 -22.30
C ASN A 190 -16.05 -2.85 -22.07
N ARG A 191 -16.42 -2.21 -20.97
CA ARG A 191 -16.07 -0.80 -20.71
C ARG A 191 -14.66 -0.69 -20.15
N LYS A 192 -13.74 -0.19 -20.98
CA LYS A 192 -12.31 -0.12 -20.66
C LYS A 192 -12.00 0.59 -19.35
N ALA A 193 -12.59 1.76 -19.07
CA ALA A 193 -12.29 2.48 -17.84
C ALA A 193 -12.67 1.70 -16.58
N ILE A 194 -13.77 0.93 -16.61
CA ILE A 194 -14.16 0.06 -15.50
C ILE A 194 -13.23 -1.15 -15.40
N ALA A 195 -12.84 -1.71 -16.55
CA ALA A 195 -11.85 -2.80 -16.58
C ALA A 195 -10.49 -2.34 -16.03
N ASP A 196 -10.05 -1.12 -16.33
CA ASP A 196 -8.80 -0.53 -15.85
C ASP A 196 -8.87 -0.25 -14.34
N TYR A 197 -9.97 0.35 -13.86
CA TYR A 197 -10.24 0.49 -12.42
C TYR A 197 -10.14 -0.86 -11.69
N VAL A 198 -10.80 -1.90 -12.21
CA VAL A 198 -10.77 -3.24 -11.62
C VAL A 198 -9.37 -3.86 -11.69
N ALA A 199 -8.64 -3.70 -12.80
CA ALA A 199 -7.30 -4.26 -12.97
C ALA A 199 -6.30 -3.62 -12.00
N THR A 200 -6.31 -2.30 -11.91
CA THR A 200 -5.47 -1.53 -10.99
C THR A 200 -5.73 -1.92 -9.54
N ASN A 201 -6.99 -1.88 -9.12
CA ASN A 201 -7.34 -2.17 -7.74
C ASN A 201 -7.22 -3.66 -7.39
N SER A 202 -7.40 -4.57 -8.35
CA SER A 202 -7.13 -6.00 -8.12
C SER A 202 -5.65 -6.26 -7.83
N LYS A 203 -4.72 -5.55 -8.47
CA LYS A 203 -3.28 -5.67 -8.17
C LYS A 203 -2.96 -5.16 -6.76
N THR A 204 -3.56 -4.04 -6.36
CA THR A 204 -3.45 -3.50 -4.99
C THR A 204 -3.95 -4.53 -3.97
N LEU A 205 -5.12 -5.12 -4.22
CA LEU A 205 -5.68 -6.15 -3.33
C LEU A 205 -4.84 -7.43 -3.31
N ASP A 206 -4.30 -7.88 -4.45
CA ASP A 206 -3.45 -9.07 -4.50
C ASP A 206 -2.20 -8.89 -3.65
N ALA A 207 -1.58 -7.73 -3.75
CA ALA A 207 -0.36 -7.47 -3.04
C ALA A 207 -0.61 -7.25 -1.54
N ALA A 208 -1.70 -6.58 -1.16
CA ALA A 208 -2.15 -6.51 0.24
C ALA A 208 -2.50 -7.91 0.78
N THR A 209 -3.25 -8.72 0.04
CA THR A 209 -3.62 -10.10 0.41
C THR A 209 -2.37 -10.93 0.70
N LYS A 210 -1.35 -10.82 -0.16
CA LYS A 210 -0.07 -11.50 0.00
C LYS A 210 0.72 -10.99 1.21
N SER A 211 0.73 -9.68 1.46
CA SER A 211 1.37 -9.13 2.66
C SER A 211 0.71 -9.67 3.94
N PHE A 212 -0.63 -9.67 4.01
CA PHE A 212 -1.37 -10.18 5.16
C PHE A 212 -1.27 -11.71 5.29
N SER A 213 -1.23 -12.48 4.20
CA SER A 213 -1.04 -13.94 4.28
C SER A 213 0.35 -14.33 4.76
N ASN A 214 1.36 -13.53 4.44
CA ASN A 214 2.75 -13.79 4.79
C ASN A 214 3.13 -13.23 6.16
N PHE A 215 2.23 -12.49 6.81
CA PHE A 215 2.46 -11.99 8.15
C PHE A 215 2.59 -13.16 9.12
N THR A 216 3.70 -13.17 9.85
CA THR A 216 3.93 -14.13 10.93
C THR A 216 3.96 -13.35 12.23
N SER A 217 3.00 -13.63 13.12
CA SER A 217 2.97 -13.02 14.46
C SER A 217 4.23 -13.42 15.22
N THR A 218 4.90 -12.46 15.86
CA THR A 218 6.05 -12.77 16.72
C THR A 218 5.64 -13.02 18.17
N LYS A 219 4.34 -12.82 18.47
CA LYS A 219 3.68 -13.04 19.74
C LYS A 219 2.51 -14.01 19.62
#